data_AF-A0A1V1PA36-F1
#
_entry.id   AF-A0A1V1PA36-F1
#
_cell.length_a   1.000
_cell.length_b   1.000
_cell.length_c   1.000
_cell.angle_alpha   90.00
_cell.angle_beta   90.00
_cell.angle_gamma   90.00
#
_symmetry.space_group_name_H-M   'P 1'
#
loop_
_entity.id
_entity.type
_entity.pdbx_description
1 polymer ?
#
loop_
_entity_poly.entity_id
_entity_poly.type
_entity_poly.pdbx_seq_one_letter_code
_entity_poly.pdbx_strand_id
1 'polypeptide(L)'
;MARVEIPANGITESATISIEQLENTIDSNAAMGIKYIYAVHATHVESGRSLNYDQINQIAITLSFDLSLIRPGDLENSQYHVYRADTLEKMNSHQTERISNIRQSDYLGDGKMGSVTVWVDRLSFFAIGKPPDIAVQQFEESQLIDEGGGDCFIGVLR
;
A
#
# COMPACT_ATOMS: atom_id res chain seq x y z
N MET A 1 -0.91 -17.09 -0.32
CA MET A 1 0.37 -17.23 -1.03
C MET A 1 0.48 -16.11 -2.06
N ALA A 2 1.55 -15.32 -2.04
CA ALA A 2 1.74 -14.24 -3.00
C ALA A 2 2.23 -14.80 -4.35
N ARG A 3 1.81 -14.19 -5.46
CA ARG A 3 2.06 -14.68 -6.83
C ARG A 3 2.33 -13.52 -7.77
N VAL A 4 3.11 -13.75 -8.83
CA VAL A 4 3.33 -12.76 -9.88
C VAL A 4 2.95 -13.35 -11.24
N GLU A 5 2.23 -12.57 -12.05
CA GLU A 5 1.85 -12.89 -13.41
C GLU A 5 2.39 -11.81 -14.35
N ILE A 6 3.16 -12.24 -15.36
CA ILE A 6 3.73 -11.35 -16.37
C ILE A 6 2.89 -11.50 -17.64
N PRO A 7 2.15 -10.47 -18.06
CA PRO A 7 1.45 -10.46 -19.34
C PRO A 7 2.45 -10.46 -20.51
N ALA A 8 1.98 -10.78 -21.73
CA ALA A 8 2.83 -10.71 -22.91
C ALA A 8 3.43 -9.29 -23.07
N ASN A 9 4.75 -9.21 -23.26
CA ASN A 9 5.54 -7.98 -23.26
C ASN A 9 5.59 -7.20 -21.93
N GLY A 10 5.18 -7.82 -20.81
CA GLY A 10 5.23 -7.20 -19.49
C GLY A 10 6.65 -6.94 -18.99
N ILE A 11 7.61 -7.75 -19.44
CA ILE A 11 9.05 -7.56 -19.27
C ILE A 11 9.69 -7.70 -20.65
N THR A 12 10.61 -6.79 -20.99
CA THR A 12 11.27 -6.77 -22.31
C THR A 12 12.44 -7.75 -22.42
N GLU A 13 12.91 -8.26 -21.28
CA GLU A 13 14.03 -9.20 -21.16
C GLU A 13 13.61 -10.52 -20.49
N SER A 14 14.46 -11.55 -20.62
CA SER A 14 14.27 -12.80 -19.87
C SER A 14 14.63 -12.61 -18.39
N ALA A 15 13.65 -12.78 -17.50
CA ALA A 15 13.85 -12.61 -16.05
C ALA A 15 13.17 -13.66 -15.18
N THR A 16 13.77 -13.87 -14.02
CA THR A 16 13.20 -14.61 -12.88
C THR A 16 12.63 -13.61 -11.90
N ILE A 17 11.38 -13.83 -11.47
CA ILE A 17 10.75 -13.01 -10.42
C ILE A 17 10.80 -13.75 -9.10
N SER A 18 11.24 -13.07 -8.04
CA SER A 18 11.09 -13.51 -6.66
C SER A 18 10.10 -12.63 -5.91
N ILE A 19 9.35 -13.25 -5.00
CA ILE A 19 8.49 -12.56 -4.05
C ILE A 19 8.76 -13.12 -2.66
N GLU A 20 9.04 -12.23 -1.72
CA GLU A 20 9.33 -12.56 -0.34
C GLU A 20 8.43 -11.72 0.57
N GLN A 21 7.76 -12.36 1.52
CA GLN A 21 7.06 -11.65 2.58
C GLN A 21 8.05 -11.36 3.70
N LEU A 22 8.17 -10.08 4.07
CA LEU A 22 9.03 -9.65 5.16
C LEU A 22 8.21 -9.53 6.44
N GLU A 23 8.84 -9.85 7.58
CA GLU A 23 8.27 -9.51 8.88
C GLU A 23 8.17 -8.00 9.01
N ASN A 24 6.99 -7.52 9.41
CA ASN A 24 6.84 -6.12 9.74
C ASN A 24 7.35 -5.89 11.17
N THR A 25 8.51 -5.23 11.29
CA THR A 25 9.14 -4.90 12.57
C THR A 25 8.71 -3.54 13.12
N ILE A 26 7.81 -2.83 12.43
CA ILE A 26 7.30 -1.53 12.88
C ILE A 26 6.10 -1.75 13.79
N ASP A 27 6.18 -1.15 14.97
CA ASP A 27 5.08 -1.10 15.92
C ASP A 27 3.80 -0.56 15.26
N SER A 28 2.71 -1.32 15.42
CA SER A 28 1.44 -1.12 14.72
C SER A 28 0.69 0.20 15.02
N ASN A 29 1.32 1.11 15.77
CA ASN A 29 0.84 2.44 16.16
C ASN A 29 1.32 3.57 15.23
N ALA A 30 2.15 3.29 14.22
CA ALA A 30 2.52 4.28 13.23
C ALA A 30 1.35 4.55 12.27
N ALA A 31 1.09 5.82 11.94
CA ALA A 31 -0.16 6.36 11.37
C ALA A 31 -0.74 5.66 10.13
N MET A 32 0.03 4.84 9.40
CA MET A 32 -0.46 4.05 8.24
C MET A 32 -0.76 2.58 8.56
N GLY A 33 -0.45 2.09 9.76
CA GLY A 33 -0.81 0.75 10.22
C GLY A 33 -0.45 -0.37 9.23
N ILE A 34 0.70 -0.28 8.55
CA ILE A 34 1.18 -1.29 7.58
C ILE A 34 1.13 -2.67 8.26
N LYS A 35 0.55 -3.68 7.60
CA LYS A 35 0.40 -5.03 8.16
C LYS A 35 1.22 -6.07 7.43
N TYR A 36 1.37 -5.92 6.12
CA TYR A 36 2.10 -6.86 5.29
C TYR A 36 3.10 -6.08 4.45
N ILE A 37 4.33 -6.59 4.35
CA ILE A 37 5.38 -6.05 3.48
C ILE A 37 5.86 -7.20 2.58
N TYR A 38 5.95 -6.93 1.29
CA TYR A 38 6.41 -7.86 0.27
C TYR A 38 7.55 -7.22 -0.51
N ALA A 39 8.70 -7.89 -0.58
CA ALA A 39 9.76 -7.55 -1.50
C ALA A 39 9.56 -8.33 -2.80
N VAL A 40 9.51 -7.62 -3.93
CA VAL A 40 9.37 -8.23 -5.25
C VAL A 40 10.52 -7.76 -6.12
N HIS A 41 11.27 -8.71 -6.67
CA HIS A 41 12.43 -8.44 -7.50
C HIS A 41 12.35 -9.21 -8.81
N ALA A 42 12.84 -8.61 -9.89
CA ALA A 42 13.09 -9.29 -11.15
C ALA A 42 14.58 -9.29 -11.44
N THR A 43 15.12 -10.47 -11.73
CA THR A 43 16.54 -10.70 -11.99
C THR A 43 16.71 -11.27 -13.38
N HIS A 44 17.59 -10.68 -14.19
CA HIS A 44 17.91 -11.16 -15.53
C HIS A 44 18.47 -12.59 -15.47
N VAL A 45 17.93 -13.50 -16.28
CA VAL A 45 18.22 -14.95 -16.19
C VAL A 45 19.71 -15.25 -16.40
N GLU A 46 20.35 -14.56 -17.34
CA GLU A 46 21.75 -14.88 -17.70
C GLU A 46 22.79 -14.13 -16.87
N SER A 47 22.47 -12.90 -16.43
CA SER A 47 23.46 -12.00 -15.82
C SER A 47 23.33 -11.94 -14.31
N GLY A 48 22.22 -12.42 -13.76
CA GLY A 48 21.94 -12.36 -12.32
C GLY A 48 21.73 -10.93 -11.80
N ARG A 49 21.67 -9.92 -12.68
CA ARG A 49 21.47 -8.52 -12.30
C ARG A 49 19.98 -8.21 -12.16
N SER A 50 19.64 -7.33 -11.23
CA SER A 50 18.29 -6.77 -11.15
C SER A 50 17.94 -6.07 -12.45
N LEU A 51 16.70 -6.26 -12.91
CA LEU A 51 16.18 -5.50 -14.03
C LEU A 51 15.95 -4.04 -13.64
N ASN A 52 16.22 -3.14 -14.59
CA ASN A 52 15.88 -1.74 -14.47
C ASN A 52 14.39 -1.53 -14.74
N TYR A 53 13.85 -0.41 -14.26
CA TYR A 53 12.42 -0.08 -14.40
C TYR A 53 11.97 0.12 -15.85
N ASP A 54 12.85 0.58 -16.73
CA ASP A 54 12.58 0.74 -18.17
C ASP A 54 12.42 -0.59 -18.92
N GLN A 55 12.80 -1.70 -18.27
CA GLN A 55 12.64 -3.05 -18.79
C GLN A 55 11.34 -3.72 -18.31
N ILE A 56 10.53 -3.01 -17.52
CA ILE A 56 9.26 -3.47 -16.96
C ILE A 56 8.15 -2.58 -17.51
N ASN A 57 7.26 -3.14 -18.31
CA ASN A 57 6.11 -2.41 -18.84
C ASN A 57 4.90 -2.53 -17.91
N GLN A 58 4.53 -3.78 -17.60
CA GLN A 58 3.33 -4.07 -16.84
C GLN A 58 3.42 -5.48 -16.25
N ILE A 59 3.25 -5.59 -14.94
CA ILE A 59 3.25 -6.87 -14.23
C ILE A 59 2.04 -6.88 -13.29
N ALA A 60 1.34 -8.01 -13.22
CA ALA A 60 0.31 -8.23 -12.22
C ALA A 60 0.93 -8.92 -11.01
N ILE A 61 0.86 -8.29 -9.85
CA ILE A 61 1.31 -8.86 -8.57
C ILE A 61 0.11 -9.17 -7.70
N THR A 62 0.08 -10.36 -7.13
CA THR A 62 -0.94 -10.83 -6.20
C THR A 62 -0.33 -10.92 -4.81
N LEU A 63 -0.77 -10.06 -3.90
CA LEU A 63 -0.32 -9.99 -2.52
C LEU A 63 -1.37 -10.66 -1.62
N SER A 64 -0.93 -11.44 -0.62
CA SER A 64 -1.85 -12.07 0.32
C SER A 64 -2.11 -11.18 1.53
N PHE A 65 -3.23 -11.40 2.23
CA PHE A 65 -3.53 -10.75 3.51
C PHE A 65 -4.41 -11.67 4.37
N ASP A 66 -4.44 -11.44 5.68
CA ASP A 66 -5.30 -12.20 6.61
C ASP A 66 -6.73 -11.65 6.60
N LEU A 67 -7.70 -12.55 6.40
CA LEU A 67 -9.13 -12.24 6.36
C LEU A 67 -9.71 -11.82 7.73
N SER A 68 -9.01 -12.11 8.83
CA SER A 68 -9.35 -11.59 10.15
C SER A 68 -9.05 -10.10 10.30
N LEU A 69 -8.09 -9.58 9.52
CA LEU A 69 -7.68 -8.18 9.55
C LEU A 69 -8.35 -7.35 8.45
N ILE A 70 -8.39 -7.88 7.23
CA ILE A 70 -8.96 -7.18 6.07
C ILE A 70 -10.21 -7.93 5.61
N ARG A 71 -11.36 -7.27 5.72
CA ARG A 71 -12.68 -7.83 5.46
C ARG A 71 -13.14 -7.53 4.03
N PRO A 72 -14.13 -8.28 3.51
CA PRO A 72 -14.74 -7.98 2.23
C PRO A 72 -15.17 -6.52 2.11
N GLY A 73 -14.69 -5.83 1.07
CA GLY A 73 -15.01 -4.42 0.80
C GLY A 73 -14.03 -3.41 1.39
N ASP A 74 -13.06 -3.82 2.23
CA ASP A 74 -12.16 -2.88 2.91
C ASP A 74 -11.20 -2.16 1.95
N LEU A 75 -10.77 -2.81 0.87
CA LEU A 75 -9.88 -2.18 -0.13
C LEU A 75 -10.67 -1.22 -1.02
N GLU A 76 -11.91 -1.60 -1.37
CA GLU A 76 -12.80 -0.79 -2.21
C GLU A 76 -13.32 0.44 -1.46
N ASN A 77 -13.60 0.31 -0.16
CA ASN A 77 -14.05 1.40 0.71
C ASN A 77 -12.90 2.21 1.32
N SER A 78 -11.67 2.05 0.81
CA SER A 78 -10.50 2.81 1.24
C SER A 78 -10.15 2.67 2.74
N GLN A 79 -10.59 1.59 3.39
CA GLN A 79 -10.17 1.25 4.76
C GLN A 79 -8.75 0.69 4.77
N TYR A 80 -8.36 0.03 3.68
CA TYR A 80 -7.01 -0.42 3.43
C TYR A 80 -6.56 -0.01 2.02
N HIS A 81 -5.26 0.15 1.86
CA HIS A 81 -4.60 0.55 0.63
C HIS A 81 -3.39 -0.33 0.35
N VAL A 82 -3.06 -0.45 -0.93
CA VAL A 82 -1.82 -1.05 -1.38
C VAL A 82 -0.81 0.07 -1.63
N TYR A 83 0.38 -0.08 -1.10
CA TYR A 83 1.46 0.90 -1.15
C TYR A 83 2.71 0.34 -1.83
N ARG A 84 3.52 1.22 -2.39
CA ARG A 84 4.84 0.93 -2.96
C ARG A 84 5.90 1.84 -2.38
N ALA A 85 7.11 1.34 -2.20
CA ALA A 85 8.30 2.14 -1.96
C ALA A 85 9.52 1.55 -2.66
N ASP A 86 10.51 2.40 -3.00
CA ASP A 86 11.76 1.95 -3.64
C ASP A 86 12.68 1.17 -2.70
N THR A 87 12.58 1.42 -1.39
CA THR A 87 13.39 0.79 -0.36
C THR A 87 12.52 0.44 0.85
N LEU A 88 12.98 -0.55 1.62
CA LEU A 88 12.34 -0.90 2.89
C LEU A 88 12.33 0.29 3.86
N GLU A 89 13.40 1.10 3.90
CA GLU A 89 13.46 2.31 4.72
C GLU A 89 12.37 3.33 4.36
N LYS A 90 12.12 3.56 3.07
CA LYS A 90 11.04 4.44 2.60
C LYS A 90 9.67 3.87 2.95
N MET A 91 9.48 2.55 2.82
CA MET A 91 8.26 1.87 3.26
C MET A 91 8.02 2.11 4.75
N ASN A 92 9.09 1.93 5.53
CA ASN A 92 9.06 2.02 6.98
C ASN A 92 8.87 3.44 7.50
N SER A 93 9.37 4.44 6.77
CA SER A 93 9.19 5.86 7.05
C SER A 93 7.94 6.47 6.38
N HIS A 94 7.04 5.63 5.85
CA HIS A 94 5.79 6.05 5.21
C HIS A 94 5.95 6.92 3.96
N GLN A 95 7.15 6.98 3.39
CA GLN A 95 7.42 7.60 2.09
C GLN A 95 7.01 6.64 0.97
N THR A 96 5.70 6.46 0.83
CA THR A 96 5.10 5.46 -0.04
C THR A 96 4.20 6.09 -1.10
N GLU A 97 4.07 5.40 -2.22
CA GLU A 97 3.10 5.70 -3.26
C GLU A 97 1.90 4.76 -3.12
N ARG A 98 0.68 5.30 -3.15
CA ARG A 98 -0.53 4.47 -3.18
C ARG A 98 -0.73 3.88 -4.58
N ILE A 99 -0.95 2.58 -4.65
CA ILE A 99 -1.37 1.89 -5.87
C ILE A 99 -2.89 1.87 -5.93
N SER A 100 -3.46 2.54 -6.94
CA SER A 100 -4.90 2.57 -7.20
C SER A 100 -5.36 1.53 -8.23
N ASN A 101 -4.43 0.95 -9.01
CA ASN A 101 -4.73 0.01 -10.10
C ASN A 101 -4.95 -1.42 -9.56
N ILE A 102 -5.91 -1.57 -8.66
CA ILE A 102 -6.40 -2.87 -8.17
C ILE A 102 -7.29 -3.48 -9.25
N ARG A 103 -7.04 -4.75 -9.59
CA ARG A 103 -7.85 -5.49 -10.56
C ARG A 103 -8.83 -6.43 -9.94
N GLN A 104 -8.38 -7.09 -8.88
CA GLN A 104 -9.11 -8.15 -8.26
C GLN A 104 -8.75 -8.18 -6.78
N SER A 105 -9.76 -8.32 -5.95
CA SER A 105 -9.64 -8.65 -4.54
C SER A 105 -10.34 -9.98 -4.34
N ASP A 106 -9.67 -10.96 -3.75
CA ASP A 106 -10.25 -12.23 -3.31
C ASP A 106 -10.31 -12.24 -1.79
N TYR A 107 -11.53 -12.14 -1.27
CA TYR A 107 -11.82 -12.14 0.16
C TYR A 107 -12.28 -13.51 0.68
N LEU A 108 -12.25 -14.53 -0.17
CA LEU A 108 -12.60 -15.91 0.21
C LEU A 108 -11.33 -16.73 0.40
N GLY A 109 -10.44 -16.69 -0.59
CA GLY A 109 -9.18 -17.42 -0.60
C GLY A 109 -9.31 -18.85 -0.07
N ASP A 110 -8.53 -19.19 0.97
CA ASP A 110 -8.57 -20.50 1.65
C ASP A 110 -9.39 -20.50 2.96
N GLY A 111 -10.16 -19.42 3.20
CA GLY A 111 -10.91 -19.20 4.44
C GLY A 111 -10.11 -18.55 5.57
N LYS A 112 -8.79 -18.35 5.41
CA LYS A 112 -7.95 -17.59 6.36
C LYS A 112 -7.22 -16.44 5.68
N MET A 113 -6.70 -16.67 4.49
CA MET A 113 -5.93 -15.70 3.72
C MET A 113 -6.72 -15.29 2.48
N GLY A 114 -6.88 -13.98 2.28
CA GLY A 114 -7.33 -13.39 1.03
C GLY A 114 -6.15 -12.96 0.17
N SER A 115 -6.46 -12.35 -0.97
CA SER A 115 -5.44 -11.76 -1.84
C SER A 115 -5.93 -10.56 -2.62
N VAL A 116 -5.00 -9.70 -3.05
CA VAL A 116 -5.26 -8.58 -3.94
C VAL A 116 -4.28 -8.60 -5.09
N THR A 117 -4.80 -8.47 -6.32
CA THR A 117 -4.02 -8.36 -7.55
C THR A 117 -3.98 -6.93 -8.02
N VAL A 118 -2.78 -6.37 -8.16
CA VAL A 118 -2.55 -5.02 -8.67
C VAL A 118 -1.62 -5.03 -9.88
N TRP A 119 -1.78 -4.07 -10.78
CA TRP A 119 -0.84 -3.88 -11.89
C TRP A 119 0.18 -2.81 -11.54
N VAL A 120 1.44 -3.13 -11.82
CA VAL A 120 2.59 -2.27 -11.53
C VAL A 120 3.49 -2.17 -12.75
N ASP A 121 4.11 -1.02 -12.90
CA ASP A 121 5.13 -0.71 -13.91
C ASP A 121 6.56 -0.87 -13.35
N ARG A 122 6.69 -1.08 -12.04
CA ARG A 122 7.98 -1.19 -11.32
C ARG A 122 7.84 -2.15 -10.15
N LEU A 123 8.88 -2.94 -9.91
CA LEU A 123 8.97 -3.88 -8.80
C LEU A 123 9.89 -3.32 -7.72
N SER A 124 9.45 -3.39 -6.47
CA SER A 124 10.28 -3.09 -5.30
C SER A 124 9.56 -3.61 -4.04
N PHE A 125 9.33 -2.76 -3.04
CA PHE A 125 8.61 -3.10 -1.82
C PHE A 125 7.13 -2.71 -1.95
N PHE A 126 6.26 -3.64 -1.58
CA PHE A 126 4.82 -3.44 -1.56
C PHE A 126 4.27 -3.67 -0.16
N ALA A 127 3.24 -2.93 0.21
CA ALA A 127 2.60 -3.12 1.50
C ALA A 127 1.09 -3.02 1.41
N ILE A 128 0.40 -3.66 2.35
CA ILE A 128 -1.03 -3.46 2.58
C ILE A 128 -1.18 -2.85 3.98
N GLY A 129 -1.81 -1.68 4.06
CA GLY A 129 -1.93 -0.90 5.27
C GLY A 129 -3.17 -0.01 5.28
N LYS A 130 -3.46 0.59 6.42
CA LYS A 130 -4.52 1.59 6.54
C LYS A 130 -4.08 2.90 5.87
N PRO A 131 -5.02 3.74 5.40
CA PRO A 131 -4.68 5.12 5.08
C PRO A 131 -4.02 5.77 6.29
N PRO A 132 -3.10 6.74 6.08
CA PRO A 132 -2.69 7.61 7.18
C PRO A 132 -3.95 8.20 7.81
N ASP A 133 -4.07 8.10 9.13
CA ASP A 133 -5.07 8.90 9.84
C ASP A 133 -4.78 10.35 9.44
N ILE A 134 -5.64 10.93 8.61
CA ILE A 134 -5.71 12.38 8.52
C ILE A 134 -6.20 12.74 9.91
N ALA A 135 -5.25 13.03 10.81
CA ALA A 135 -5.54 13.94 11.89
C ALA A 135 -6.13 15.13 11.16
N VAL A 136 -7.47 15.22 11.17
CA VAL A 136 -8.13 16.51 11.09
C VAL A 136 -7.30 17.28 12.09
N GLN A 137 -6.51 18.25 11.62
CA GLN A 137 -5.97 19.23 12.53
C GLN A 137 -7.24 19.72 13.21
N GLN A 138 -7.47 19.24 14.43
CA GLN A 138 -8.19 20.01 15.40
C GLN A 138 -7.34 21.27 15.38
N PHE A 139 -7.81 22.26 14.61
CA PHE A 139 -7.46 23.63 14.90
C PHE A 139 -7.72 23.69 16.38
N GLU A 140 -6.64 23.70 17.17
CA GLU A 140 -6.77 23.94 18.58
C GLU A 140 -7.58 25.23 18.62
N GLU A 141 -8.82 25.07 19.08
CA GLU A 141 -9.72 26.17 19.33
C GLU A 141 -8.91 27.03 20.28
N SER A 142 -8.28 28.06 19.72
CA SER A 142 -7.42 28.94 20.47
C SER A 142 -8.31 29.43 21.58
N GLN A 143 -8.00 29.04 22.82
CA GLN A 143 -8.72 29.52 23.98
C GLN A 143 -8.48 31.02 24.00
N LEU A 144 -9.37 31.75 23.33
CA LEU A 144 -9.64 33.12 23.60
C LEU A 144 -10.19 33.12 25.02
N ILE A 145 -9.29 33.44 25.95
CA ILE A 145 -9.63 34.12 27.19
C ILE A 145 -10.75 35.13 26.91
N ASP A 146 -11.97 34.72 27.23
CA ASP A 146 -13.15 35.59 27.25
C ASP A 146 -13.07 36.45 28.51
N GLU A 147 -12.33 37.56 28.40
CA GLU A 147 -12.70 38.77 29.12
C GLU A 147 -13.75 39.52 28.30
N GLY A 148 -15.01 39.11 28.48
CA GLY A 148 -16.17 39.96 28.21
C GLY A 148 -16.78 39.84 26.82
N GLY A 149 -17.73 38.93 26.70
CA GLY A 149 -19.13 39.29 26.44
C GLY A 149 -19.53 39.61 25.00
N GLY A 150 -20.44 38.80 24.47
CA GLY A 150 -21.38 39.19 23.42
C GLY A 150 -21.24 38.43 22.10
N ASP A 151 -22.28 37.64 21.79
CA ASP A 151 -22.78 37.24 20.47
C ASP A 151 -21.79 37.04 19.31
N CYS A 152 -21.76 35.82 18.75
CA CYS A 152 -22.19 35.56 17.35
C CYS A 152 -22.01 34.08 16.98
N PHE A 153 -23.14 33.43 16.70
CA PHE A 153 -23.21 32.10 16.08
C PHE A 153 -23.14 32.20 14.53
N ILE A 154 -22.68 31.09 13.94
CA ILE A 154 -22.84 30.63 12.53
C ILE A 154 -22.04 31.38 11.44
N GLY A 155 -21.05 30.67 10.88
CA GLY A 155 -20.51 30.91 9.54
C GLY A 155 -20.73 29.69 8.64
N VAL A 156 -21.80 29.71 7.85
CA VAL A 156 -22.08 28.75 6.77
C VAL A 156 -21.34 29.15 5.50
N LEU A 157 -20.65 28.16 4.91
CA LEU A 157 -20.23 27.96 3.51
C LEU A 157 -20.42 29.12 2.50
N ARG A 158 -19.32 29.57 1.90
CA ARG A 158 -19.15 29.76 0.44
C ARG A 158 -17.70 29.56 0.02
#